data_AF-A0A9E0HDV1-F1
#
_entry.id   AF-A0A9E0HDV1-F1
#
_cell.length_a   1.000
_cell.length_b   1.000
_cell.length_c   1.000
_cell.angle_alpha   90.00
_cell.angle_beta   90.00
_cell.angle_gamma   90.00
#
_symmetry.space_group_name_H-M   'P 1'
#
loop_
_entity.id
_entity.type
_entity.pdbx_description
1 polymer ?
#
loop_
_entity_poly.entity_id
_entity_poly.type
_entity_poly.pdbx_seq_one_letter_code
_entity_poly.pdbx_strand_id
1 'polypeptide(L)'
;MRRALALAVVALAVARPGPVAAHAPPSEATVDRYLKVTPMGDRIRLAYTIVFGQEPGRRVRPRLDRDRDRTVTDAEARPLGEDLARQVATALSLAVDDRTTPVTWARVEVGLGTPAVDAGALSVDLIAYLCVGPGRHRLRLRDDLSLPDLGSTELTLESAAGVEVVARSLGGAPLTEDVTTWTGRGGPLATGLDLTYQAGSDAARPRDGRCREGGGGARAARVWLFLGATAGGAAIAIAARWLLARRRRPGASARPRPPG
;
A
#
# COMPACT_ATOMS: atom_id res chain seq x y z
N MET A 1 24.56 67.80 -32.62
CA MET A 1 25.40 66.68 -33.12
C MET A 1 26.12 66.04 -31.95
N ARG A 2 26.11 64.69 -31.88
CA ARG A 2 27.06 63.79 -31.15
C ARG A 2 26.83 63.68 -29.62
N ARG A 3 26.30 62.56 -29.10
CA ARG A 3 26.86 61.19 -28.89
C ARG A 3 27.73 61.08 -27.64
N ALA A 4 27.29 60.25 -26.67
CA ALA A 4 28.08 59.33 -25.82
C ALA A 4 27.12 58.70 -24.78
N LEU A 5 26.36 57.64 -25.08
CA LEU A 5 26.75 56.22 -25.07
C LEU A 5 27.66 55.83 -23.89
N ALA A 6 27.06 55.59 -22.72
CA ALA A 6 27.72 54.97 -21.58
C ALA A 6 27.48 53.45 -21.63
N LEU A 7 28.59 52.69 -21.67
CA LEU A 7 28.65 51.23 -21.63
C LEU A 7 27.97 50.68 -20.37
N ALA A 8 26.91 49.91 -20.53
CA ALA A 8 26.45 48.95 -19.52
C ALA A 8 27.18 47.62 -19.77
N VAL A 9 28.23 47.35 -18.99
CA VAL A 9 28.88 46.03 -18.94
C VAL A 9 27.93 45.08 -18.21
N VAL A 10 27.17 44.29 -18.96
CA VAL A 10 26.37 43.20 -18.43
C VAL A 10 27.32 42.07 -18.02
N ALA A 11 27.62 41.99 -16.72
CA ALA A 11 28.32 40.87 -16.12
C ALA A 11 27.40 39.63 -16.14
N LEU A 12 27.46 38.88 -17.24
CA LEU A 12 26.77 37.61 -17.40
C LEU A 12 27.47 36.56 -16.53
N ALA A 13 27.02 36.41 -15.29
CA ALA A 13 27.50 35.37 -14.39
C ALA A 13 27.21 33.99 -14.99
N VAL A 14 28.26 33.32 -15.45
CA VAL A 14 28.22 31.93 -15.94
C VAL A 14 27.96 31.02 -14.74
N ALA A 15 26.68 30.83 -14.41
CA ALA A 15 26.27 29.76 -13.52
C ALA A 15 26.63 28.42 -14.18
N ARG A 16 27.69 27.77 -13.70
CA ARG A 16 27.97 26.38 -14.08
C ARG A 16 26.84 25.52 -13.51
N PRO A 17 26.06 24.81 -14.34
CA PRO A 17 25.15 23.81 -13.82
C PRO A 17 25.98 22.80 -13.03
N GLY A 18 25.68 22.67 -11.74
CA GLY A 18 26.26 21.60 -10.94
C GLY A 18 25.90 20.25 -11.56
N PRO A 19 26.71 19.20 -11.32
CA PRO A 19 26.35 17.86 -11.76
C PRO A 19 24.97 17.52 -11.17
N VAL A 20 23.98 17.45 -12.05
CA VAL A 20 22.70 16.87 -11.70
C VAL A 20 23.00 15.39 -11.51
N ALA A 21 22.94 14.91 -10.28
CA ALA A 21 23.06 13.49 -9.99
C ALA A 21 21.90 12.77 -10.71
N ALA A 22 22.18 12.27 -11.90
CA ALA A 22 21.26 11.45 -12.64
C ALA A 22 21.04 10.15 -11.86
N HIS A 23 19.80 9.70 -11.79
CA HIS A 23 19.48 8.40 -11.19
C HIS A 23 20.35 7.32 -11.84
N ALA A 24 20.85 6.38 -11.03
CA ALA A 24 21.62 5.27 -11.54
C ALA A 24 20.82 4.57 -12.65
N PRO A 25 21.43 4.27 -13.80
CA PRO A 25 20.73 3.54 -14.85
C PRO A 25 20.24 2.20 -14.29
N PRO A 26 19.11 1.67 -14.79
CA PRO A 26 18.66 0.34 -14.43
C PRO A 26 19.78 -0.68 -14.62
N SER A 27 19.86 -1.68 -13.74
CA SER A 27 20.88 -2.71 -13.90
C SER A 27 20.74 -3.46 -15.22
N GLU A 28 21.85 -3.99 -15.73
CA GLU A 28 21.84 -4.79 -16.95
C GLU A 28 21.19 -6.16 -16.71
N ALA A 29 21.58 -6.86 -15.63
CA ALA A 29 21.32 -8.30 -15.49
C ALA A 29 20.36 -8.67 -14.35
N THR A 30 20.03 -7.75 -13.45
CA THR A 30 19.34 -8.06 -12.19
C THR A 30 17.96 -7.40 -12.08
N VAL A 31 17.17 -7.91 -11.14
CA VAL A 31 15.98 -7.22 -10.64
C VAL A 31 16.39 -6.42 -9.41
N ASP A 32 16.02 -5.16 -9.34
CA ASP A 32 16.24 -4.31 -8.17
C ASP A 32 14.91 -4.01 -7.48
N ARG A 33 14.98 -3.80 -6.17
CA ARG A 33 13.82 -3.50 -5.33
C ARG A 33 14.06 -2.23 -4.54
N TYR A 34 13.09 -1.32 -4.56
CA TYR A 34 13.13 -0.08 -3.81
C TYR A 34 11.92 -0.02 -2.89
N LEU A 35 12.15 0.23 -1.61
CA LEU A 35 11.09 0.49 -0.63
C LEU A 35 11.33 1.86 -0.02
N LYS A 36 10.39 2.78 -0.23
CA LYS A 36 10.37 4.07 0.44
C LYS A 36 9.23 4.12 1.44
N VAL A 37 9.57 4.40 2.70
CA VAL A 37 8.62 4.58 3.80
C VAL A 37 8.57 6.05 4.16
N THR A 38 7.37 6.63 4.12
CA THR A 38 7.16 8.04 4.43
C THR A 38 6.10 8.23 5.52
N PRO A 39 6.51 8.37 6.79
CA PRO A 39 5.61 8.81 7.85
C PRO A 39 5.09 10.22 7.59
N MET A 40 3.78 10.43 7.82
CA MET A 40 3.07 11.68 7.61
C MET A 40 2.17 11.99 8.81
N GLY A 41 1.44 13.11 8.76
CA GLY A 41 0.59 13.54 9.89
C GLY A 41 -0.63 12.67 10.18
N ASP A 42 -1.12 11.91 9.19
CA ASP A 42 -2.35 11.09 9.28
C ASP A 42 -2.19 9.69 8.67
N ARG A 43 -0.99 9.36 8.19
CA ARG A 43 -0.72 8.09 7.49
C ARG A 43 0.76 7.80 7.36
N ILE A 44 1.05 6.57 6.96
CA ILE A 44 2.35 6.15 6.44
C ILE A 44 2.16 5.83 4.97
N ARG A 45 2.93 6.47 4.08
CA ARG A 45 2.99 6.09 2.66
C ARG A 45 4.08 5.05 2.46
N LEU A 46 3.73 3.97 1.78
CA LEU A 46 4.68 2.98 1.27
C LEU A 46 4.74 3.14 -0.25
N ALA A 47 5.94 3.35 -0.78
CA ALA A 47 6.20 3.28 -2.21
C ALA A 47 7.17 2.11 -2.45
N TYR A 48 6.71 1.12 -3.21
CA TYR A 48 7.45 -0.11 -3.48
C TYR A 48 7.62 -0.26 -4.98
N THR A 49 8.86 -0.25 -5.45
CA THR A 49 9.20 -0.35 -6.87
C THR A 49 10.03 -1.59 -7.11
N ILE A 50 9.61 -2.41 -8.07
CA ILE A 50 10.41 -3.51 -8.59
C ILE A 50 10.88 -3.10 -9.98
N VAL A 51 12.19 -2.99 -10.18
CA VAL A 51 12.79 -2.67 -11.47
C VAL A 51 13.37 -3.95 -12.05
N PHE A 52 12.85 -4.37 -13.20
CA PHE A 52 13.48 -5.40 -14.01
C PHE A 52 14.53 -4.71 -14.87
N GLY A 53 15.80 -5.08 -14.67
CA GLY A 53 16.91 -4.61 -15.49
C GLY A 53 16.77 -4.97 -16.97
N GLN A 54 17.77 -4.63 -17.78
CA GLN A 54 17.70 -4.79 -19.23
C GLN A 54 17.39 -6.23 -19.65
N GLU A 55 18.15 -7.21 -19.16
CA GLU A 55 17.96 -8.62 -19.50
C GLU A 55 16.69 -9.23 -18.87
N PRO A 56 16.39 -9.06 -17.56
CA PRO A 56 15.11 -9.52 -17.02
C PRO A 56 13.90 -8.90 -17.75
N GLY A 57 13.97 -7.62 -18.09
CA GLY A 57 12.93 -6.92 -18.85
C GLY A 57 12.69 -7.55 -20.23
N ARG A 58 13.76 -7.79 -20.99
CA ARG A 58 13.71 -8.52 -22.29
C ARG A 58 13.11 -9.92 -22.17
N ARG A 59 13.29 -10.61 -21.04
CA ARG A 59 12.68 -11.92 -20.79
C ARG A 59 11.18 -11.84 -20.47
N VAL A 60 10.74 -10.77 -19.84
CA VAL A 60 9.35 -10.57 -19.40
C VAL A 60 8.46 -10.06 -20.53
N ARG A 61 8.91 -9.05 -21.29
CA ARG A 61 8.08 -8.36 -22.30
C ARG A 61 7.41 -9.26 -23.35
N PRO A 62 8.09 -10.25 -23.96
CA PRO A 62 7.44 -11.12 -24.94
C PRO A 62 6.29 -11.96 -24.37
N ARG A 63 6.19 -12.08 -23.04
CA ARG A 63 5.09 -12.78 -22.37
C ARG A 63 3.89 -11.87 -22.10
N LEU A 64 4.09 -10.56 -22.20
CA LEU A 64 3.04 -9.55 -22.03
C LEU A 64 2.28 -9.30 -23.34
N ASP A 65 2.97 -9.32 -24.48
CA ASP A 65 2.41 -9.20 -25.83
C ASP A 65 1.53 -10.42 -26.17
N ARG A 66 0.22 -10.28 -25.95
CA ARG A 66 -0.75 -11.39 -26.06
C ARG A 66 -1.27 -11.53 -27.48
N ASP A 67 -1.42 -10.42 -28.19
CA ASP A 67 -1.90 -10.42 -29.57
C ASP A 67 -0.77 -10.57 -30.62
N ARG A 68 0.49 -10.50 -30.17
CA ARG A 68 1.72 -10.71 -30.95
C ARG A 68 1.99 -9.61 -31.97
N ASP A 69 1.58 -8.38 -31.67
CA ASP A 69 1.78 -7.22 -32.54
C ASP A 69 3.15 -6.52 -32.36
N ARG A 70 4.02 -7.06 -31.48
CA ARG A 70 5.35 -6.53 -31.11
C ARG A 70 5.31 -5.26 -30.26
N THR A 71 4.15 -4.92 -29.73
CA THR A 71 3.91 -3.82 -28.82
C THR A 71 3.32 -4.38 -27.53
N VAL A 72 3.63 -3.77 -26.39
CA VAL A 72 2.99 -4.08 -25.10
C VAL A 72 2.16 -2.87 -24.71
N THR A 73 0.85 -3.07 -24.65
CA THR A 73 -0.10 -2.05 -24.21
C THR A 73 -0.21 -2.02 -22.68
N ASP A 74 -0.71 -0.92 -22.11
CA ASP A 74 -1.00 -0.83 -20.67
C ASP A 74 -2.00 -1.92 -20.21
N ALA A 75 -2.93 -2.30 -21.09
CA ALA A 75 -3.91 -3.35 -20.80
C ALA A 75 -3.24 -4.73 -20.67
N GLU A 76 -2.23 -5.00 -21.49
CA GLU A 76 -1.44 -6.23 -21.46
C GLU A 76 -0.43 -6.28 -20.31
N ALA A 77 0.13 -5.13 -19.95
CA ALA A 77 1.06 -5.01 -18.84
C ALA A 77 0.35 -5.07 -17.47
N ARG A 78 -0.91 -4.63 -17.37
CA ARG A 78 -1.66 -4.54 -16.10
C ARG A 78 -1.66 -5.84 -15.29
N PRO A 79 -1.88 -7.04 -15.87
CA PRO A 79 -1.84 -8.29 -15.13
C PRO A 79 -0.49 -8.58 -14.45
N LEU A 80 0.65 -8.19 -15.06
CA LEU A 80 1.96 -8.30 -14.40
C LEU A 80 1.99 -7.47 -13.11
N GLY A 81 1.50 -6.22 -13.18
CA GLY A 81 1.42 -5.33 -12.03
C GLY A 81 0.52 -5.90 -10.93
N GLU A 82 -0.67 -6.40 -11.30
CA GLU A 82 -1.62 -7.00 -10.35
C GLU A 82 -1.07 -8.28 -9.70
N ASP A 83 -0.38 -9.12 -10.46
CA ASP A 83 0.25 -10.34 -9.96
C ASP A 83 1.35 -10.02 -8.95
N LEU A 84 2.22 -9.06 -9.27
CA LEU A 84 3.27 -8.61 -8.35
C LEU A 84 2.68 -7.91 -7.13
N ALA A 85 1.65 -7.09 -7.28
CA ALA A 85 0.97 -6.43 -6.17
C ALA A 85 0.43 -7.46 -5.15
N ARG A 86 -0.17 -8.57 -5.62
CA ARG A 86 -0.63 -9.65 -4.74
C ARG A 86 0.52 -10.36 -4.04
N GLN A 87 1.59 -10.68 -4.78
CA GLN A 87 2.79 -11.33 -4.23
C GLN A 87 3.42 -10.46 -3.13
N VAL A 88 3.63 -9.18 -3.39
CA VAL A 88 4.20 -8.22 -2.43
C VAL A 88 3.26 -8.07 -1.23
N ALA A 89 1.94 -7.92 -1.43
CA ALA A 89 0.99 -7.81 -0.31
C ALA A 89 0.99 -9.05 0.60
N THR A 90 1.27 -10.23 0.05
CA THR A 90 1.34 -11.49 0.81
C THR A 90 2.66 -11.63 1.56
N ALA A 91 3.75 -11.14 0.95
CA ALA A 91 5.09 -11.23 1.50
C ALA A 91 5.42 -10.11 2.50
N LEU A 92 4.65 -9.01 2.50
CA LEU A 92 4.79 -7.92 3.46
C LEU A 92 3.98 -8.19 4.73
N SER A 93 4.67 -8.25 5.86
CA SER A 93 4.05 -8.22 7.18
C SER A 93 4.19 -6.82 7.77
N LEU A 94 3.06 -6.15 8.00
CA LEU A 94 3.01 -4.81 8.58
C LEU A 94 2.26 -4.83 9.91
N ALA A 95 2.81 -4.14 10.90
CA ALA A 95 2.09 -3.79 12.12
C ALA A 95 2.28 -2.31 12.45
N VAL A 96 1.18 -1.63 12.79
CA VAL A 96 1.20 -0.25 13.29
C VAL A 96 0.62 -0.24 14.69
N ASP A 97 1.40 0.25 15.65
CA ASP A 97 1.06 0.25 17.08
C ASP A 97 0.61 -1.14 17.54
N ASP A 98 1.44 -2.14 17.22
CA ASP A 98 1.23 -3.57 17.49
C ASP A 98 0.01 -4.22 16.82
N ARG A 99 -0.71 -3.50 15.96
CA ARG A 99 -1.84 -4.06 15.19
C ARG A 99 -1.41 -4.43 13.79
N THR A 100 -1.52 -5.72 13.45
CA THR A 100 -1.32 -6.21 12.09
C THR A 100 -2.24 -5.48 11.12
N THR A 101 -1.66 -4.92 10.07
CA THR A 101 -2.36 -4.12 9.07
C THR A 101 -2.16 -4.74 7.69
N PRO A 102 -3.21 -5.23 7.02
CA PRO A 102 -3.07 -5.75 5.66
C PRO A 102 -2.69 -4.63 4.70
N VAL A 103 -1.84 -4.93 3.72
CA VAL A 103 -1.48 -3.97 2.68
C VAL A 103 -2.61 -3.93 1.64
N THR A 104 -3.13 -2.74 1.37
CA THR A 104 -4.01 -2.50 0.21
C THR A 104 -3.35 -1.48 -0.68
N TRP A 105 -3.00 -1.89 -1.90
CA TRP A 105 -2.39 -1.02 -2.89
C TRP A 105 -3.43 -0.05 -3.44
N ALA A 106 -3.13 1.23 -3.31
CA ALA A 106 -3.96 2.30 -3.79
C ALA A 106 -3.51 2.83 -5.16
N ARG A 107 -2.34 2.38 -5.63
CA ARG A 107 -1.86 2.49 -7.02
C ARG A 107 -1.03 1.25 -7.36
N VAL A 108 -1.22 0.74 -8.57
CA VAL A 108 -0.42 -0.29 -9.21
C VAL A 108 -0.16 0.19 -10.63
N GLU A 109 1.09 0.42 -10.98
CA GLU A 109 1.50 0.99 -12.27
C GLU A 109 2.66 0.20 -12.84
N VAL A 110 2.65 -0.06 -14.15
CA VAL A 110 3.74 -0.77 -14.84
C VAL A 110 4.41 0.23 -15.78
N GLY A 111 5.67 0.58 -15.49
CA GLY A 111 6.46 1.50 -16.28
C GLY A 111 7.22 0.77 -17.38
N LEU A 112 6.75 0.83 -18.62
CA LEU A 112 7.44 0.22 -19.76
C LEU A 112 8.56 1.11 -20.32
N GLY A 113 8.50 2.43 -20.19
CA GLY A 113 9.43 3.37 -20.82
C GLY A 113 9.29 3.46 -22.36
N THR A 114 9.20 2.33 -23.05
CA THR A 114 8.85 2.16 -24.47
C THR A 114 7.92 0.95 -24.60
N PRO A 115 6.94 0.97 -25.53
CA PRO A 115 6.01 -0.13 -25.68
C PRO A 115 6.57 -1.31 -26.49
N ALA A 116 7.78 -1.22 -27.08
CA ALA A 116 8.33 -2.30 -27.89
C ALA A 116 8.60 -3.58 -27.07
N VAL A 117 8.32 -4.74 -27.67
CA VAL A 117 8.49 -6.07 -27.04
C VAL A 117 9.95 -6.46 -26.87
N ASP A 118 10.83 -6.01 -27.76
CA ASP A 118 12.27 -6.28 -27.73
C ASP A 118 13.08 -5.26 -26.89
N ALA A 119 12.38 -4.30 -26.29
CA ALA A 119 13.00 -3.34 -25.40
C ALA A 119 13.51 -3.98 -24.10
N GLY A 120 14.26 -3.18 -23.35
CA GLY A 120 14.93 -3.60 -22.12
C GLY A 120 14.08 -3.43 -20.86
N ALA A 121 14.63 -2.68 -19.92
CA ALA A 121 14.11 -2.55 -18.56
C ALA A 121 12.62 -2.16 -18.49
N LEU A 122 11.96 -2.55 -17.40
CA LEU A 122 10.61 -2.11 -17.03
C LEU A 122 10.48 -2.04 -15.50
N SER A 123 9.52 -1.30 -14.99
CA SER A 123 9.23 -1.21 -13.54
C SER A 123 7.80 -1.60 -13.21
N VAL A 124 7.59 -2.00 -11.96
CA VAL A 124 6.27 -2.07 -11.33
C VAL A 124 6.28 -1.24 -10.06
N ASP A 125 5.43 -0.22 -10.01
CA ASP A 125 5.32 0.76 -8.96
C ASP A 125 4.02 0.57 -8.16
N LEU A 126 4.18 0.37 -6.86
CA LEU A 126 3.08 0.09 -5.93
C LEU A 126 3.05 1.16 -4.84
N ILE A 127 1.89 1.78 -4.64
CA ILE A 127 1.69 2.78 -3.57
C ILE A 127 0.60 2.31 -2.62
N ALA A 128 0.92 2.24 -1.32
CA ALA A 128 -0.04 1.99 -0.25
C ALA A 128 -0.03 3.11 0.79
N TYR A 129 -1.13 3.23 1.52
CA TYR A 129 -1.28 4.17 2.62
C TYR A 129 -1.83 3.43 3.84
N LEU A 130 -1.16 3.56 4.97
CA LEU A 130 -1.61 3.04 6.27
C LEU A 130 -2.11 4.23 7.08
N CYS A 131 -3.42 4.35 7.26
CA CYS A 131 -3.98 5.49 7.99
C CYS A 131 -3.71 5.37 9.50
N VAL A 132 -3.24 6.45 10.11
CA VAL A 132 -2.98 6.56 11.54
C VAL A 132 -3.63 7.83 12.11
N GLY A 133 -3.73 7.92 13.43
CA GLY A 133 -4.10 9.17 14.08
C GLY A 133 -2.94 10.17 14.10
N PRO A 134 -3.13 11.36 14.68
CA PRO A 134 -2.00 12.17 15.10
C PRO A 134 -1.30 11.51 16.30
N GLY A 135 -0.02 11.83 16.50
CA GLY A 135 0.73 11.43 17.69
C GLY A 135 1.93 10.53 17.40
N ARG A 136 2.29 9.73 18.41
CA ARG A 136 3.42 8.80 18.35
C ARG A 136 2.94 7.47 17.78
N HIS A 137 3.69 6.95 16.81
CA HIS A 137 3.40 5.66 16.20
C HIS A 137 4.64 4.80 16.07
N ARG A 138 4.42 3.49 16.07
CA ARG A 138 5.45 2.49 15.77
C ARG A 138 5.01 1.64 14.58
N LEU A 139 5.80 1.68 13.51
CA LEU A 139 5.70 0.79 12.36
C LEU A 139 6.70 -0.35 12.53
N ARG A 140 6.23 -1.59 12.39
CA ARG A 140 7.07 -2.75 12.10
C ARG A 140 6.74 -3.26 10.71
N LEU A 141 7.75 -3.44 9.88
CA LEU A 141 7.63 -3.91 8.52
C LEU A 141 8.63 -5.04 8.30
N ARG A 142 8.17 -6.18 7.78
CA ARG A 142 9.02 -7.27 7.31
C ARG A 142 8.67 -7.59 5.86
N ASP A 143 9.70 -7.84 5.05
CA ASP A 143 9.56 -8.20 3.65
C ASP A 143 10.23 -9.54 3.36
N ASP A 144 9.39 -10.56 3.14
CA ASP A 144 9.81 -11.92 2.78
C ASP A 144 9.74 -12.19 1.27
N LEU A 145 9.56 -11.15 0.43
CA LEU A 145 9.44 -11.32 -1.01
C LEU A 145 10.75 -11.87 -1.58
N SER A 146 10.62 -12.99 -2.29
CA SER A 146 11.72 -13.60 -3.04
C SER A 146 11.54 -13.28 -4.52
N LEU A 147 12.47 -12.50 -5.07
CA LEU A 147 12.52 -12.19 -6.50
C LEU A 147 13.61 -13.04 -7.19
N PRO A 148 13.35 -13.51 -8.43
CA PRO A 148 14.41 -14.10 -9.26
C PRO A 148 15.45 -13.01 -9.58
N ASP A 149 16.72 -13.41 -9.60
CA ASP A 149 17.83 -12.53 -10.00
C ASP A 149 17.90 -11.19 -9.24
N LEU A 150 17.47 -11.18 -7.96
CA LEU A 150 17.52 -9.98 -7.11
C LEU A 150 18.96 -9.49 -6.95
N GLY A 151 19.25 -8.31 -7.50
CA GLY A 151 20.54 -7.63 -7.43
C GLY A 151 20.63 -6.80 -6.16
N SER A 152 20.05 -5.61 -6.19
CA SER A 152 20.03 -4.69 -5.06
C SER A 152 18.65 -4.53 -4.43
N THR A 153 18.64 -4.23 -3.14
CA THR A 153 17.48 -3.66 -2.46
C THR A 153 17.90 -2.36 -1.81
N GLU A 154 17.11 -1.32 -2.02
CA GLU A 154 17.26 -0.02 -1.37
C GLU A 154 16.04 0.25 -0.47
N LEU A 155 16.31 0.62 0.78
CA LEU A 155 15.33 1.18 1.71
C LEU A 155 15.59 2.68 1.85
N THR A 156 14.56 3.49 1.61
CA THR A 156 14.57 4.93 1.89
C THR A 156 13.55 5.27 2.98
N LEU A 157 13.99 5.98 4.01
CA LEU A 157 13.15 6.59 5.03
C LEU A 157 13.11 8.10 4.79
N GLU A 158 11.92 8.64 4.54
CA GLU A 158 11.72 10.08 4.36
C GLU A 158 10.60 10.53 5.28
N SER A 159 10.83 11.54 6.12
CA SER A 159 9.74 12.09 6.95
C SER A 159 9.09 13.27 6.27
N ALA A 160 7.76 13.34 6.31
CA ALA A 160 7.05 14.54 5.90
C ALA A 160 7.33 15.72 6.86
N ALA A 161 7.08 16.95 6.41
CA ALA A 161 7.20 18.12 7.28
C ALA A 161 6.36 17.96 8.57
N GLY A 162 6.94 18.35 9.71
CA GLY A 162 6.33 18.21 11.04
C GLY A 162 6.28 16.78 11.60
N VAL A 163 7.00 15.83 10.98
CA VAL A 163 7.19 14.48 11.50
C VAL A 163 8.64 14.27 11.95
N GLU A 164 8.80 13.77 13.18
CA GLU A 164 10.10 13.46 13.77
C GLU A 164 10.30 11.93 13.85
N VAL A 165 11.40 11.42 13.31
CA VAL A 165 11.84 10.03 13.53
C VAL A 165 12.46 9.94 14.92
N VAL A 166 11.82 9.20 15.82
CA VAL A 166 12.29 9.03 17.21
C VAL A 166 13.28 7.88 17.32
N ALA A 167 13.02 6.77 16.65
CA ALA A 167 13.90 5.62 16.64
C ALA A 167 13.70 4.82 15.34
N ARG A 168 14.79 4.21 14.86
CA ARG A 168 14.75 3.34 13.69
C ARG A 168 15.79 2.23 13.79
N SER A 169 15.42 1.03 13.41
CA SER A 169 16.33 -0.10 13.27
C SER A 169 15.96 -0.96 12.06
N LEU A 170 16.97 -1.61 11.50
CA LEU A 170 16.83 -2.51 10.36
C LEU A 170 17.59 -3.80 10.68
N GLY A 171 16.88 -4.93 10.63
CA GLY A 171 17.43 -6.22 11.04
C GLY A 171 17.88 -6.27 12.51
N GLY A 172 17.26 -5.46 13.37
CA GLY A 172 17.62 -5.34 14.79
C GLY A 172 18.81 -4.40 15.08
N ALA A 173 19.52 -3.91 14.06
CA ALA A 173 20.58 -2.93 14.23
C ALA A 173 20.03 -1.49 14.08
N PRO A 174 20.48 -0.52 14.90
CA PRO A 174 20.11 0.89 14.71
C PRO A 174 20.44 1.37 13.30
N LEU A 175 19.50 2.10 12.68
CA LEU A 175 19.70 2.66 11.34
C LEU A 175 20.14 4.13 11.46
N THR A 176 21.34 4.45 11.00
CA THR A 176 21.89 5.82 11.10
C THR A 176 21.55 6.67 9.87
N GLU A 177 21.40 6.04 8.70
CA GLU A 177 21.18 6.71 7.43
C GLU A 177 19.71 6.64 7.00
N ASP A 178 19.30 7.60 6.17
CA ASP A 178 17.95 7.63 5.59
C ASP A 178 17.81 6.68 4.41
N VAL A 179 18.92 6.40 3.72
CA VAL A 179 18.98 5.49 2.58
C VAL A 179 19.91 4.35 2.94
N THR A 180 19.51 3.11 2.69
CA THR A 180 20.34 1.94 2.94
C THR A 180 20.16 0.94 1.82
N THR A 181 21.27 0.52 1.22
CA THR A 181 21.30 -0.42 0.11
C THR A 181 22.04 -1.69 0.52
N TRP A 182 21.54 -2.84 0.09
CA TRP A 182 22.22 -4.12 0.20
C TRP A 182 21.96 -4.97 -1.02
N THR A 183 22.77 -6.01 -1.21
CA THR A 183 22.66 -6.94 -2.34
C THR A 183 22.17 -8.31 -1.90
N GLY A 184 21.47 -9.00 -2.80
CA GLY A 184 21.07 -10.40 -2.62
C GLY A 184 19.77 -10.62 -1.86
N ARG A 185 19.44 -11.91 -1.65
CA ARG A 185 18.18 -12.37 -1.05
C ARG A 185 18.20 -12.29 0.48
N GLY A 186 17.03 -12.04 1.07
CA GLY A 186 16.83 -12.21 2.52
C GLY A 186 17.59 -11.23 3.40
N GLY A 187 17.98 -10.06 2.86
CA GLY A 187 18.67 -9.02 3.62
C GLY A 187 17.85 -8.49 4.82
N PRO A 188 18.30 -7.43 5.50
CA PRO A 188 17.85 -7.13 6.85
C PRO A 188 16.34 -6.76 6.96
N LEU A 189 15.66 -6.46 5.85
CA LEU A 189 14.19 -6.37 5.81
C LEU A 189 13.45 -7.67 6.09
N ALA A 190 14.06 -8.84 5.87
CA ALA A 190 13.47 -10.13 6.25
C ALA A 190 13.45 -10.33 7.78
N THR A 191 14.36 -9.67 8.49
CA THR A 191 14.34 -9.59 9.96
C THR A 191 13.48 -8.41 10.43
N GLY A 192 13.37 -7.35 9.62
CA GLY A 192 12.37 -6.30 9.72
C GLY A 192 12.96 -4.90 9.93
N LEU A 193 12.19 -3.91 9.49
CA LEU A 193 12.30 -2.50 9.85
C LEU A 193 11.42 -2.22 11.07
N ASP A 194 11.98 -1.59 12.09
CA ASP A 194 11.25 -1.00 13.20
C ASP A 194 11.43 0.51 13.15
N LEU A 195 10.33 1.26 13.11
CA LEU A 195 10.33 2.70 12.96
C LEU A 195 9.35 3.30 13.96
N THR A 196 9.86 4.08 14.91
CA THR A 196 9.05 4.90 15.80
C THR A 196 9.18 6.36 15.38
N TYR A 197 8.04 7.03 15.21
CA TYR A 197 7.99 8.44 14.85
C TYR A 197 6.92 9.18 15.64
N GLN A 198 7.03 10.50 15.65
CA GLN A 198 6.08 11.43 16.25
C GLN A 198 5.58 12.38 15.16
N ALA A 199 4.27 12.37 14.91
CA ALA A 199 3.62 13.39 14.09
C ALA A 199 3.16 14.55 14.99
N GLY A 200 3.67 15.75 14.71
CA GLY A 200 3.22 16.99 15.34
C GLY A 200 1.79 17.37 14.92
N SER A 201 1.22 18.36 15.60
CA SER A 201 -0.09 18.93 15.20
C SER A 201 -0.01 19.67 13.85
N ASP A 202 1.17 20.14 13.48
CA ASP A 202 1.53 20.81 12.23
C ASP A 202 2.03 19.84 11.13
N ALA A 203 2.10 18.54 11.43
CA ALA A 203 2.56 17.53 10.47
C ALA A 203 1.74 17.56 9.18
N ALA A 204 2.42 17.48 8.03
CA ALA A 204 1.80 17.56 6.73
C ALA A 204 0.79 16.42 6.51
N ARG A 205 -0.43 16.78 6.09
CA ARG A 205 -1.55 15.86 5.80
C ARG A 205 -2.02 16.07 4.35
N PRO A 206 -1.87 15.08 3.46
CA PRO A 206 -2.42 15.18 2.11
C PRO A 206 -3.95 15.33 2.13
N ARG A 207 -4.47 16.34 1.44
CA ARG A 207 -5.91 16.61 1.31
C ARG A 207 -6.59 15.75 0.24
N ASP A 208 -6.26 14.47 0.19
CA ASP A 208 -6.76 13.52 -0.81
C ASP A 208 -7.95 12.68 -0.31
N GLY A 209 -8.35 12.87 0.96
CA GLY A 209 -9.50 12.20 1.57
C GLY A 209 -9.31 10.69 1.83
N ARG A 210 -8.11 10.13 1.60
CA ARG A 210 -7.88 8.67 1.78
C ARG A 210 -7.91 8.26 3.25
N CYS A 211 -7.35 9.08 4.15
CA CYS A 211 -7.44 8.88 5.58
C CYS A 211 -8.43 9.87 6.17
N ARG A 212 -9.61 9.38 6.55
CA ARG A 212 -10.60 10.17 7.27
C ARG A 212 -10.31 10.11 8.76
N GLU A 213 -10.11 11.27 9.37
CA GLU A 213 -10.04 11.44 10.82
C GLU A 213 -11.30 10.83 11.45
N GLY A 214 -11.15 9.79 12.29
CA GLY A 214 -12.22 9.34 13.20
C GLY A 214 -13.19 8.24 12.71
N GLY A 215 -12.96 7.55 11.59
CA GLY A 215 -13.90 6.52 11.11
C GLY A 215 -13.90 5.17 11.88
N GLY A 216 -12.88 4.91 12.71
CA GLY A 216 -12.60 3.57 13.25
C GLY A 216 -13.52 3.11 14.39
N GLY A 217 -14.22 4.00 15.09
CA GLY A 217 -15.02 3.66 16.28
C GLY A 217 -16.52 3.42 16.04
N ALA A 218 -17.11 4.01 15.00
CA ALA A 218 -18.57 4.09 14.92
C ALA A 218 -19.26 2.90 14.22
N ARG A 219 -18.54 2.12 13.39
CA ARG A 219 -19.17 1.03 12.62
C ARG A 219 -19.42 -0.24 13.44
N ALA A 220 -18.56 -0.57 14.41
CA ALA A 220 -18.75 -1.74 15.26
C ALA A 220 -20.01 -1.63 16.16
N ALA A 221 -20.36 -0.41 16.61
CA ALA A 221 -21.55 -0.19 17.44
C ALA A 221 -22.87 -0.34 16.66
N ARG A 222 -22.90 -0.05 15.34
CA ARG A 222 -24.12 -0.17 14.54
C ARG A 222 -24.49 -1.61 14.18
N VAL A 223 -23.52 -2.52 14.01
CA VAL A 223 -23.82 -3.93 13.68
C VAL A 223 -24.53 -4.65 14.84
N TRP A 224 -24.19 -4.32 16.09
CA TRP A 224 -24.88 -4.88 17.26
C TRP A 224 -26.33 -4.40 17.42
N LEU A 225 -26.64 -3.17 17.01
CA LEU A 225 -28.02 -2.65 17.05
C LEU A 225 -28.95 -3.35 16.05
N PHE A 226 -28.46 -3.83 14.91
CA PHE A 226 -29.29 -4.56 13.94
C PHE A 226 -29.44 -6.05 14.26
N LEU A 227 -28.45 -6.69 14.90
CA LEU A 227 -28.57 -8.09 15.35
C LEU A 227 -29.52 -8.24 16.56
N GLY A 228 -29.61 -7.22 17.43
CA GLY A 228 -30.61 -7.21 18.51
C GLY A 228 -32.05 -7.10 18.00
N ALA A 229 -32.28 -6.37 16.90
CA ALA A 229 -33.62 -6.13 16.36
C ALA A 229 -34.21 -7.36 15.63
N THR A 230 -33.39 -8.18 14.97
CA THR A 230 -33.87 -9.38 14.25
C THR A 230 -34.15 -10.55 15.19
N ALA A 231 -33.35 -10.72 16.24
CA ALA A 231 -33.62 -11.75 17.27
C ALA A 231 -34.89 -11.44 18.08
N GLY A 232 -35.15 -10.17 18.40
CA GLY A 232 -36.39 -9.74 19.06
C GLY A 232 -37.64 -9.94 18.20
N GLY A 233 -37.56 -9.64 16.89
CA GLY A 233 -38.67 -9.80 15.95
C GLY A 233 -39.12 -11.25 15.76
N ALA A 234 -38.16 -12.19 15.70
CA ALA A 234 -38.47 -13.62 15.54
C ALA A 234 -39.16 -14.21 16.79
N ALA A 235 -38.71 -13.83 18.00
CA ALA A 235 -39.31 -14.30 19.24
C ALA A 235 -40.77 -13.84 19.40
N ILE A 236 -41.07 -12.59 19.03
CA ILE A 236 -42.43 -12.03 19.09
C ILE A 236 -43.36 -12.75 18.11
N ALA A 237 -42.90 -13.03 16.88
CA ALA A 237 -43.70 -13.74 15.87
C ALA A 237 -44.03 -15.19 16.28
N ILE A 238 -43.07 -15.90 16.90
CA ILE A 238 -43.27 -17.27 17.40
C ILE A 238 -44.27 -17.29 18.58
N ALA A 239 -44.15 -16.36 19.52
CA ALA A 239 -45.07 -16.25 20.66
C ALA A 239 -46.51 -15.94 20.24
N ALA A 240 -46.70 -15.01 19.28
CA ALA A 240 -48.01 -14.67 18.75
C ALA A 240 -48.70 -15.86 18.05
N ARG A 241 -47.94 -16.63 17.26
CA ARG A 241 -48.46 -17.81 16.55
C ARG A 241 -48.86 -18.92 17.53
N TRP A 242 -48.13 -19.11 18.63
CA TRP A 242 -48.45 -20.09 19.67
C TRP A 242 -49.72 -19.70 20.47
N LEU A 243 -49.87 -18.43 20.82
CA LEU A 243 -51.07 -17.91 21.48
C LEU A 243 -52.34 -18.06 20.61
N LEU A 244 -52.22 -17.80 19.31
CA LEU A 244 -53.32 -18.00 18.34
C LEU A 244 -53.69 -19.49 18.18
N ALA A 245 -52.71 -20.39 18.20
CA ALA A 245 -52.96 -21.83 18.10
C ALA A 245 -53.68 -22.40 19.34
N ARG A 246 -53.36 -21.89 20.55
CA ARG A 246 -54.04 -22.32 21.79
C ARG A 246 -55.52 -21.96 21.83
N ARG A 247 -55.93 -20.83 21.23
CA ARG A 247 -57.34 -20.42 21.17
C ARG A 247 -58.19 -21.28 20.23
N ARG A 248 -57.58 -22.08 19.36
CA ARG A 248 -58.29 -22.89 18.36
C ARG A 248 -58.48 -24.35 18.74
N ARG A 249 -58.24 -24.78 19.98
CA ARG A 249 -58.61 -26.15 20.40
C ARG A 249 -60.12 -26.21 20.63
N PRO A 250 -60.91 -26.79 19.72
CA PRO A 250 -62.33 -26.97 19.92
C PRO A 250 -62.48 -28.09 20.95
N GLY A 251 -63.11 -27.80 22.08
CA GLY A 251 -63.61 -28.85 22.95
C GLY A 251 -64.68 -29.63 22.18
N ALA A 252 -64.42 -30.90 21.88
CA ALA A 252 -65.40 -31.78 21.26
C ALA A 252 -65.20 -33.22 21.73
N SER A 253 -65.74 -33.47 22.92
CA SER A 253 -66.73 -34.49 23.21
C SER A 253 -67.17 -35.38 22.04
N ALA A 254 -67.01 -36.70 22.18
CA ALA A 254 -68.07 -37.68 21.94
C ALA A 254 -67.64 -39.06 22.47
N ARG A 255 -68.33 -39.56 23.50
CA ARG A 255 -68.23 -40.96 23.96
C ARG A 255 -69.04 -41.84 23.01
N PRO A 256 -68.51 -42.99 22.54
CA PRO A 256 -69.32 -43.97 21.82
C PRO A 256 -70.26 -44.71 22.79
N ARG A 257 -71.51 -44.92 22.36
CA ARG A 257 -72.49 -45.80 23.01
C ARG A 257 -72.12 -47.27 22.73
N PRO A 258 -72.28 -48.19 23.70
CA PRO A 258 -72.11 -49.62 23.47
C PRO A 258 -73.33 -50.22 22.71
N PRO A 259 -73.12 -51.26 21.88
CA PRO A 259 -74.20 -52.00 21.22
C PRO A 259 -74.86 -53.00 22.18
N GLY A 260 -76.15 -53.22 21.98
CA GLY A 260 -76.93 -54.34 22.52
C GLY A 260 -77.09 -55.46 21.50
#